data_AF-A0A3P7RF48-F1
#
_entry.id   AF-A0A3P7RF48-F1
#
_cell.length_a   1.000
_cell.length_b   1.000
_cell.length_c   1.000
_cell.angle_alpha   90.00
_cell.angle_beta   90.00
_cell.angle_gamma   90.00
#
_symmetry.space_group_name_H-M   'P 1'
#
loop_
_entity.id
_entity.type
_entity.pdbx_description
1 polymer ?
#
loop_
_entity_poly.entity_id
_entity_poly.type
_entity_poly.pdbx_seq_one_letter_code
_entity_poly.pdbx_strand_id
1 'polypeptide(L)'
;MGELPAGWERRVHTDGRVFYIDHNNRRTQWEDPRFETSIAGPAVPYSRDYKCKYEYLRSHLPKPPPNVKCELTVRRNQLFEDSYRQIMLLSPSHLRAKLWIDFENETGLDYGGIAREWFYLLSHDIFNPYYGLFEYSATDNYTLQINPHSGTCNPDHLSYFHFIGRVIGIAIYHGKLLDGMFSFTREISFSIYKK
;
A
#
# COMPACT_ATOMS: atom_id res chain seq x y z
N MET A 1 -39.12 -5.38 -11.63
CA MET A 1 -38.55 -4.39 -10.68
C MET A 1 -39.69 -3.86 -9.84
N GLY A 2 -39.55 -3.84 -8.50
CA GLY A 2 -40.62 -3.39 -7.60
C GLY A 2 -40.98 -1.91 -7.80
N GLU A 3 -42.00 -1.42 -7.10
CA GLU A 3 -42.32 0.00 -7.12
C GLU A 3 -41.33 0.81 -6.27
N LEU A 4 -41.11 2.08 -6.61
CA LEU A 4 -40.29 2.97 -5.78
C LEU A 4 -41.03 3.30 -4.48
N PRO A 5 -40.32 3.58 -3.37
CA PRO A 5 -40.97 4.03 -2.14
C PRO A 5 -41.75 5.34 -2.38
N ALA A 6 -42.79 5.58 -1.58
CA ALA A 6 -43.62 6.77 -1.71
C ALA A 6 -42.80 8.07 -1.62
N GLY A 7 -43.03 9.00 -2.55
CA GLY A 7 -42.29 10.27 -2.63
C GLY A 7 -40.96 10.18 -3.39
N TRP A 8 -40.64 9.04 -4.00
CA TRP A 8 -39.46 8.89 -4.86
C TRP A 8 -39.81 8.87 -6.34
N GLU A 9 -39.03 9.59 -7.13
CA GLU A 9 -39.16 9.67 -8.59
C GLU A 9 -37.84 9.30 -9.27
N ARG A 10 -37.89 8.45 -10.29
CA ARG A 10 -36.73 8.11 -11.13
C ARG A 10 -36.69 9.02 -12.36
N ARG A 11 -35.54 9.63 -12.64
CA ARG A 11 -35.28 10.40 -13.85
C ARG A 11 -33.99 9.98 -14.55
N VAL A 12 -33.85 10.44 -15.79
CA VAL A 12 -32.65 10.24 -16.61
C VAL A 12 -32.01 11.61 -16.86
N HIS A 13 -30.73 11.72 -16.55
CA HIS A 13 -29.92 12.91 -16.79
C HIS A 13 -29.53 12.97 -18.28
N THR A 14 -29.08 14.13 -18.76
CA THR A 14 -28.77 14.37 -20.19
C THR A 14 -27.66 13.48 -20.75
N ASP A 15 -26.84 12.90 -19.89
CA ASP A 15 -25.78 11.93 -20.20
C ASP A 15 -26.29 10.48 -20.23
N GLY A 16 -27.60 10.26 -20.07
CA GLY A 16 -28.22 8.93 -20.07
C GLY A 16 -28.16 8.21 -18.72
N ARG A 17 -27.57 8.80 -17.67
CA ARG A 17 -27.52 8.19 -16.34
C ARG A 17 -28.85 8.36 -15.60
N VAL A 18 -29.24 7.34 -14.85
CA VAL A 18 -30.46 7.38 -14.02
C VAL A 18 -30.13 8.00 -12.67
N PHE A 19 -30.97 8.91 -12.20
CA PHE A 19 -30.93 9.47 -10.84
C PHE A 19 -32.33 9.43 -10.21
N TYR A 20 -32.37 9.54 -8.89
CA TYR A 20 -33.58 9.45 -8.07
C TYR A 20 -33.80 10.75 -7.31
N ILE A 21 -35.04 11.21 -7.25
CA ILE A 21 -35.48 12.42 -6.58
C ILE A 21 -36.33 12.01 -5.38
N ASP A 22 -35.92 12.44 -4.20
CA ASP A 22 -36.64 12.27 -2.94
C ASP A 22 -37.42 13.56 -2.65
N HIS A 23 -38.73 13.53 -2.92
CA HIS A 23 -39.63 14.67 -2.70
C HIS A 23 -39.91 14.92 -1.22
N ASN A 24 -39.73 13.92 -0.36
CA ASN A 24 -39.94 14.06 1.08
C ASN A 24 -38.83 14.91 1.71
N ASN A 25 -37.58 14.67 1.31
CA ASN A 25 -36.40 15.37 1.82
C ASN A 25 -35.82 16.42 0.86
N ARG A 26 -36.47 16.64 -0.30
CA ARG A 26 -36.06 17.60 -1.34
C ARG A 26 -34.60 17.43 -1.78
N ARG A 27 -34.18 16.19 -2.02
CA ARG A 27 -32.81 15.85 -2.44
C ARG A 27 -32.82 14.98 -3.69
N THR A 28 -31.70 14.98 -4.40
CA THR A 28 -31.45 14.10 -5.55
C THR A 28 -30.25 13.21 -5.25
N GLN A 29 -30.30 11.94 -5.65
CA GLN A 29 -29.22 10.98 -5.46
C GLN A 29 -29.10 10.05 -6.67
N TRP A 30 -27.97 9.36 -6.80
CA TRP A 30 -27.72 8.44 -7.91
C TRP A 30 -28.10 6.99 -7.55
N GLU A 31 -28.11 6.70 -6.25
CA GLU A 31 -28.39 5.40 -5.67
C GLU A 31 -29.90 5.15 -5.60
N ASP A 32 -30.34 3.95 -5.96
CA ASP A 32 -31.76 3.58 -5.93
C ASP A 32 -32.22 3.35 -4.48
N PRO A 33 -33.27 4.04 -4.01
CA PRO A 33 -33.70 4.03 -2.61
C PRO A 33 -34.18 2.66 -2.11
N ARG A 34 -34.36 1.68 -3.01
CA ARG A 34 -34.78 0.32 -2.66
C ARG A 34 -33.64 -0.59 -2.25
N PHE A 35 -32.39 -0.20 -2.53
CA PHE A 35 -31.23 -0.94 -2.06
C PHE A 35 -30.77 -0.31 -0.75
N GLU A 36 -30.88 -1.07 0.33
CA GLU A 36 -30.26 -0.67 1.58
C GLU A 36 -28.75 -0.58 1.38
N THR A 37 -28.18 0.59 1.68
CA THR A 37 -26.73 0.77 1.84
C THR A 37 -26.27 0.11 3.16
N SER A 38 -26.60 -1.16 3.37
CA SER A 38 -26.36 -1.90 4.63
C SER A 38 -25.25 -2.97 4.52
N ILE A 39 -24.41 -2.93 3.49
CA ILE A 39 -23.17 -3.75 3.44
C ILE A 39 -21.92 -2.96 3.90
N ALA A 40 -21.99 -1.62 3.90
CA ALA A 40 -20.98 -0.79 4.53
C ALA A 40 -21.64 -0.07 5.70
N GLY A 41 -21.18 -0.35 6.93
CA GLY A 41 -21.51 0.48 8.09
C GLY A 41 -21.22 1.96 7.83
N PRO A 42 -21.67 2.89 8.70
CA PRO A 42 -21.49 4.31 8.50
C PRO A 42 -20.04 4.59 8.07
N ALA A 43 -19.86 5.22 6.90
CA ALA A 43 -18.54 5.58 6.42
C ALA A 43 -17.85 6.37 7.53
N VAL A 44 -16.84 5.74 8.15
CA VAL A 44 -16.02 6.39 9.17
C VAL A 44 -15.53 7.69 8.53
N PRO A 45 -15.71 8.87 9.17
CA PRO A 45 -15.31 10.16 8.61
C PRO A 45 -13.78 10.33 8.57
N TYR A 46 -13.09 9.40 7.91
CA TYR A 46 -11.63 9.29 7.88
C TYR A 46 -11.00 10.23 6.84
N SER A 47 -11.79 10.78 5.91
CA SER A 47 -11.24 11.56 4.78
C SER A 47 -10.67 12.92 5.18
N ARG A 48 -11.24 13.59 6.19
CA ARG A 48 -10.69 14.87 6.71
C ARG A 48 -9.52 14.67 7.66
N ASP A 49 -9.48 13.54 8.37
CA ASP A 49 -8.43 13.23 9.34
C ASP A 49 -7.17 12.66 8.67
N TYR A 50 -7.30 11.87 7.59
CA TYR A 50 -6.15 11.32 6.87
C TYR A 50 -5.17 12.40 6.39
N LYS A 51 -5.68 13.46 5.74
CA LYS A 51 -4.82 14.55 5.24
C LYS A 51 -4.07 15.23 6.39
N CYS A 52 -4.77 15.53 7.49
CA CYS A 52 -4.18 16.14 8.68
C CYS A 52 -3.13 15.22 9.32
N LYS A 53 -3.43 13.92 9.49
CA LYS A 53 -2.50 12.90 10.01
C LYS A 53 -1.28 12.72 9.12
N TYR A 54 -1.48 12.73 7.81
CA TYR A 54 -0.39 12.64 6.84
C TYR A 54 0.51 13.88 6.91
N GLU A 55 -0.07 15.09 6.92
CA GLU A 55 0.67 16.35 7.07
C GLU A 55 1.40 16.42 8.43
N TYR A 56 0.77 15.94 9.50
CA TYR A 56 1.37 15.81 10.82
C TYR A 56 2.57 14.86 10.80
N LEU A 57 2.42 13.66 10.24
CA LEU A 57 3.54 12.72 10.09
C LEU A 57 4.66 13.36 9.28
N ARG A 58 4.35 13.97 8.14
CA ARG A 58 5.31 14.62 7.25
C ARG A 58 6.10 15.73 7.92
N SER A 59 5.44 16.55 8.73
CA SER A 59 6.11 17.67 9.44
C SER A 59 7.05 17.18 10.55
N HIS A 60 6.84 15.96 11.07
CA HIS A 60 7.66 15.35 12.12
C HIS A 60 8.71 14.36 11.58
N LEU A 61 8.73 14.08 10.27
CA LEU A 61 9.78 13.25 9.69
C LEU A 61 11.15 13.94 9.79
N PRO A 62 12.22 13.19 10.11
CA PRO A 62 13.57 13.74 10.13
C PRO A 62 13.95 14.36 8.77
N LYS A 63 14.56 15.54 8.78
CA LYS A 63 14.98 16.19 7.53
C LYS A 63 15.99 15.32 6.77
N PRO A 64 15.94 15.31 5.42
CA PRO A 64 16.91 14.58 4.62
C PRO A 64 18.29 15.25 4.76
N PRO A 65 19.38 14.48 4.71
CA PRO A 65 20.72 15.07 4.66
C PRO A 65 20.87 15.94 3.40
N PRO A 66 21.43 17.16 3.52
CA PRO A 66 21.60 18.05 2.38
C PRO A 66 22.65 17.48 1.41
N ASN A 67 22.40 17.61 0.10
CA ASN A 67 23.31 17.25 -1.00
C ASN A 67 23.77 15.78 -1.05
N VAL A 68 23.16 14.89 -0.26
CA VAL A 68 23.41 13.44 -0.36
C VAL A 68 22.36 12.82 -1.26
N LYS A 69 22.78 11.88 -2.10
CA LYS A 69 21.90 11.01 -2.89
C LYS A 69 22.03 9.58 -2.37
N CYS A 70 20.92 8.85 -2.39
CA CYS A 70 20.88 7.42 -2.16
C CYS A 70 20.85 6.74 -3.53
N GLU A 71 22.02 6.37 -4.04
CA GLU A 71 22.19 5.75 -5.34
C GLU A 71 22.05 4.23 -5.21
N LEU A 72 21.15 3.65 -6.00
CA LEU A 72 20.90 2.22 -6.10
C LEU A 72 20.99 1.81 -7.56
N THR A 73 21.92 0.92 -7.88
CA THR A 73 22.04 0.34 -9.22
C THR A 73 21.61 -1.11 -9.16
N VAL A 74 20.56 -1.47 -9.87
CA VAL A 74 19.91 -2.79 -9.77
C VAL A 74 19.69 -3.40 -11.14
N ARG A 75 19.80 -4.72 -11.25
CA ARG A 75 19.47 -5.44 -12.48
C ARG A 75 18.04 -5.99 -12.37
N ARG A 76 17.25 -5.87 -13.44
CA ARG A 76 15.85 -6.36 -13.42
C ARG A 76 15.71 -7.84 -13.07
N ASN A 77 16.63 -8.67 -13.53
CA ASN A 77 16.62 -10.11 -13.27
C ASN A 77 17.09 -10.51 -11.86
N GLN A 78 17.68 -9.58 -11.11
CA GLN A 78 18.25 -9.77 -9.78
C GLN A 78 17.77 -8.65 -8.83
N LEU A 79 16.59 -8.09 -9.10
CA LEU A 79 16.07 -6.89 -8.47
C LEU A 79 16.07 -7.02 -6.94
N PHE A 80 15.49 -8.10 -6.44
CA PHE A 80 15.36 -8.37 -5.01
C PHE A 80 16.73 -8.48 -4.33
N GLU A 81 17.64 -9.29 -4.86
CA GLU A 81 18.97 -9.53 -4.30
C GLU A 81 19.88 -8.30 -4.35
N ASP A 82 19.86 -7.56 -5.48
CA ASP A 82 20.65 -6.34 -5.64
C ASP A 82 20.15 -5.24 -4.70
N SER A 83 18.82 -5.13 -4.54
CA SER A 83 18.19 -4.19 -3.60
C SER A 83 18.49 -4.57 -2.16
N TYR A 84 18.39 -5.86 -1.81
CA TYR A 84 18.70 -6.38 -0.48
C TYR A 84 20.12 -6.05 -0.06
N ARG A 85 21.12 -6.40 -0.88
CA ARG A 85 22.53 -6.15 -0.59
C ARG A 85 22.82 -4.67 -0.36
N GLN A 86 22.31 -3.79 -1.23
CA GLN A 86 22.58 -2.35 -1.12
C GLN A 86 21.84 -1.71 0.06
N ILE A 87 20.54 -1.95 0.21
CA ILE A 87 19.75 -1.33 1.28
C ILE A 87 20.24 -1.77 2.65
N MET A 88 20.61 -3.04 2.80
CA MET A 88 21.09 -3.56 4.08
C MET A 88 22.40 -2.90 4.54
N LEU A 89 23.26 -2.49 3.61
CA LEU A 89 24.54 -1.83 3.90
C LEU A 89 24.41 -0.33 4.19
N LEU A 90 23.38 0.33 3.66
CA LEU A 90 23.22 1.78 3.84
C LEU A 90 22.87 2.14 5.29
N SER A 91 23.18 3.35 5.73
CA SER A 91 22.71 3.84 7.03
C SER A 91 21.29 4.43 6.94
N PRO A 92 20.55 4.55 8.07
CA PRO A 92 19.24 5.20 8.08
C PRO A 92 19.26 6.68 7.65
N SER A 93 20.39 7.37 7.74
CA SER A 93 20.53 8.73 7.20
C SER A 93 20.66 8.73 5.68
N HIS A 94 21.41 7.80 5.11
CA HIS A 94 21.52 7.64 3.65
C HIS A 94 20.19 7.24 3.02
N LEU A 95 19.42 6.35 3.64
CA LEU A 95 18.10 5.95 3.13
C LEU A 95 17.06 7.09 3.09
N ARG A 96 17.27 8.14 3.90
CA ARG A 96 16.45 9.37 3.89
C ARG A 96 16.91 10.37 2.83
N ALA A 97 18.09 10.19 2.24
CA ALA A 97 18.58 11.04 1.16
C ALA A 97 17.72 10.88 -0.10
N LYS A 98 17.88 11.79 -1.06
CA LYS A 98 17.12 11.73 -2.33
C LYS A 98 17.44 10.41 -3.05
N LEU A 99 16.42 9.58 -3.27
CA LEU A 99 16.57 8.31 -3.97
C LEU A 99 16.94 8.54 -5.43
N TRP A 100 17.94 7.80 -5.88
CA TRP A 100 18.42 7.77 -7.25
C TRP A 100 18.55 6.29 -7.64
N ILE A 101 17.61 5.81 -8.45
CA ILE A 101 17.56 4.40 -8.84
C ILE A 101 17.91 4.30 -10.31
N ASP A 102 18.82 3.38 -10.63
CA ASP A 102 19.31 3.12 -11.97
C ASP A 102 19.17 1.63 -12.29
N PHE A 103 18.56 1.33 -13.42
CA PHE A 103 18.48 -0.05 -13.93
C PHE A 103 19.69 -0.29 -14.83
N GLU A 104 20.53 -1.24 -14.45
CA GLU A 104 21.78 -1.50 -15.17
C GLU A 104 21.48 -1.88 -16.63
N ASN A 105 22.24 -1.29 -17.55
CA ASN A 105 22.11 -1.47 -19.01
C ASN A 105 20.82 -0.91 -19.64
N GLU A 106 20.08 -0.06 -18.93
CA GLU A 106 18.92 0.65 -19.46
C GLU A 106 19.20 2.15 -19.54
N THR A 107 18.93 2.76 -20.68
CA THR A 107 19.04 4.22 -20.83
C THR A 107 17.82 4.87 -20.19
N GLY A 108 17.94 5.23 -18.90
CA GLY A 108 16.88 5.85 -18.12
C GLY A 108 16.49 7.25 -18.60
N LEU A 109 15.62 7.34 -19.61
CA LEU A 109 14.79 8.52 -19.85
C LEU A 109 13.58 8.45 -18.91
N ASP A 110 13.72 8.93 -17.67
CA ASP A 110 12.66 9.60 -16.89
C ASP A 110 12.97 9.57 -15.38
N TYR A 111 13.54 10.67 -14.90
CA TYR A 111 13.99 10.89 -13.52
C TYR A 111 12.88 10.93 -12.45
N GLY A 112 11.64 10.53 -12.78
CA GLY A 112 10.50 10.49 -11.86
C GLY A 112 9.75 9.16 -11.81
N GLY A 113 9.85 8.34 -12.87
CA GLY A 113 9.14 7.08 -13.04
C GLY A 113 9.90 5.89 -12.46
N ILE A 114 11.22 5.85 -12.63
CA ILE A 114 12.06 4.68 -12.30
C ILE A 114 11.95 4.30 -10.82
N ALA A 115 11.94 5.27 -9.92
CA ALA A 115 11.77 4.96 -8.49
C ALA A 115 10.40 4.32 -8.19
N ARG A 116 9.33 4.77 -8.88
CA ARG A 116 7.99 4.18 -8.71
C ARG A 116 7.95 2.76 -9.27
N GLU A 117 8.57 2.55 -10.43
CA GLU A 117 8.70 1.23 -11.05
C GLU A 117 9.49 0.28 -10.17
N TRP A 118 10.62 0.71 -9.61
CA TRP A 118 11.40 -0.10 -8.67
C TRP A 118 10.58 -0.53 -7.46
N PHE A 119 9.83 0.39 -6.84
CA PHE A 119 8.94 0.04 -5.72
C PHE A 119 7.85 -0.95 -6.13
N TYR A 120 7.28 -0.78 -7.32
CA TYR A 120 6.28 -1.68 -7.86
C TYR A 120 6.84 -3.08 -8.10
N LEU A 121 7.95 -3.21 -8.81
CA LEU A 121 8.55 -4.52 -9.10
C LEU A 121 9.05 -5.20 -7.82
N LEU A 122 9.70 -4.44 -6.93
CA LEU A 122 10.23 -4.99 -5.68
C LEU A 122 9.11 -5.47 -4.76
N SER A 123 7.95 -4.80 -4.76
CA SER A 123 6.82 -5.25 -3.94
C SER A 123 6.29 -6.61 -4.42
N HIS A 124 6.28 -6.86 -5.73
CA HIS A 124 5.89 -8.17 -6.27
C HIS A 124 6.86 -9.28 -5.82
N ASP A 125 8.16 -9.00 -5.81
CA ASP A 125 9.17 -9.96 -5.33
C ASP A 125 9.05 -10.20 -3.82
N ILE A 126 8.89 -9.13 -3.02
CA ILE A 126 8.74 -9.22 -1.54
C ILE A 126 7.54 -10.09 -1.16
N PHE A 127 6.42 -9.92 -1.87
CA PHE A 127 5.16 -10.60 -1.57
C PHE A 127 4.98 -11.91 -2.30
N ASN A 128 6.01 -12.39 -3.00
CA ASN A 128 5.97 -13.66 -3.67
C ASN A 128 6.05 -14.81 -2.65
N PRO A 129 5.01 -15.67 -2.55
CA PRO A 129 5.00 -16.79 -1.60
C PRO A 129 6.16 -17.79 -1.79
N TYR A 130 6.78 -17.83 -2.97
CA TYR A 130 7.92 -18.72 -3.25
C TYR A 130 9.14 -18.43 -2.35
N TYR A 131 9.32 -17.21 -1.86
CA TYR A 131 10.39 -16.89 -0.90
C TYR A 131 10.11 -17.41 0.52
N GLY A 132 8.91 -17.95 0.76
CA GLY A 132 8.51 -18.54 2.05
C GLY A 132 8.35 -17.53 3.18
N LEU A 133 8.41 -16.22 2.90
CA LEU A 133 8.28 -15.15 3.89
C LEU A 133 6.81 -14.86 4.23
N PHE A 134 5.94 -14.89 3.23
CA PHE A 134 4.51 -14.66 3.38
C PHE A 134 3.72 -15.84 2.80
N GLU A 135 2.53 -16.05 3.33
CA GLU A 135 1.55 -17.02 2.84
C GLU A 135 0.19 -16.34 2.69
N TYR A 136 -0.68 -16.89 1.84
CA TYR A 136 -2.05 -16.41 1.75
C TYR A 136 -2.82 -16.76 3.02
N SER A 137 -3.60 -15.80 3.52
CA SER A 137 -4.48 -16.02 4.65
C SER A 137 -5.53 -17.08 4.32
N ALA A 138 -5.71 -18.02 5.24
CA ALA A 138 -6.73 -19.07 5.14
C ALA A 138 -8.17 -18.52 5.19
N THR A 139 -8.37 -17.28 5.66
CA THR A 139 -9.71 -16.71 5.85
C THR A 139 -10.30 -16.10 4.59
N ASP A 140 -9.48 -15.56 3.69
CA ASP A 140 -9.95 -14.88 2.48
C ASP A 140 -9.14 -15.18 1.22
N ASN A 141 -8.07 -15.98 1.25
CA ASN A 141 -7.22 -16.38 0.10
C ASN A 141 -6.67 -15.22 -0.77
N TYR A 142 -6.94 -13.96 -0.43
CA TYR A 142 -6.55 -12.77 -1.20
C TYR A 142 -5.61 -11.86 -0.42
N THR A 143 -5.49 -12.05 0.89
CA THR A 143 -4.58 -11.28 1.74
C THR A 143 -3.35 -12.08 2.11
N LEU A 144 -2.22 -11.39 2.32
CA LEU A 144 -0.97 -12.00 2.76
C LEU A 144 -0.74 -11.81 4.26
N GLN A 145 -0.25 -12.86 4.90
CA GLN A 145 0.22 -12.87 6.29
C GLN A 145 1.66 -13.40 6.37
N ILE A 146 2.38 -13.05 7.45
CA ILE A 146 3.71 -13.59 7.70
C ILE A 146 3.60 -15.11 7.86
N ASN A 147 4.40 -15.86 7.10
CA ASN A 147 4.45 -17.32 7.23
C ASN A 147 5.09 -17.71 8.57
N PRO A 148 4.36 -18.38 9.49
CA PRO A 148 4.91 -18.82 10.78
C PRO A 148 6.10 -19.78 10.64
N HIS A 149 6.18 -20.49 9.50
CA HIS A 149 7.23 -21.46 9.18
C HIS A 149 8.36 -20.88 8.32
N SER A 150 8.41 -19.55 8.16
CA SER A 150 9.41 -18.88 7.32
C SER A 150 10.86 -19.25 7.66
N GLY A 151 11.19 -19.47 8.94
CA GLY A 151 12.53 -19.88 9.36
C GLY A 151 12.95 -21.29 8.95
N THR A 152 11.99 -22.18 8.65
CA THR A 152 12.28 -23.52 8.10
C THR A 152 12.48 -23.45 6.58
N CYS A 153 11.78 -22.54 5.90
CA CYS A 153 11.89 -22.34 4.46
C CYS A 153 13.14 -21.53 4.08
N ASN A 154 13.53 -20.57 4.93
CA ASN A 154 14.61 -19.63 4.65
C ASN A 154 15.40 -19.30 5.93
N PRO A 155 16.67 -19.75 6.06
CA PRO A 155 17.50 -19.49 7.23
C PRO A 155 17.71 -17.98 7.51
N ASP A 156 17.70 -17.15 6.46
CA ASP A 156 17.95 -15.71 6.55
C ASP A 156 16.64 -14.88 6.64
N HIS A 157 15.50 -15.53 6.90
CA HIS A 157 14.18 -14.87 6.89
C HIS A 157 14.10 -13.61 7.76
N LEU A 158 14.76 -13.58 8.93
CA LEU A 158 14.81 -12.40 9.80
C LEU A 158 15.51 -11.21 9.14
N SER A 159 16.58 -11.49 8.40
CA SER A 159 17.31 -10.46 7.66
C SER A 159 16.46 -9.92 6.51
N TYR A 160 15.72 -10.80 5.82
CA TYR A 160 14.75 -10.38 4.80
C TYR A 160 13.60 -9.57 5.38
N PHE A 161 13.04 -9.93 6.54
CA PHE A 161 12.02 -9.10 7.19
C PHE A 161 12.56 -7.74 7.61
N HIS A 162 13.80 -7.67 8.09
CA HIS A 162 14.45 -6.39 8.37
C HIS A 162 14.61 -5.54 7.10
N PHE A 163 15.07 -6.14 6.00
CA PHE A 163 15.13 -5.50 4.69
C PHE A 163 13.75 -4.97 4.25
N ILE A 164 12.71 -5.80 4.30
CA ILE A 164 11.33 -5.42 3.93
C ILE A 164 10.85 -4.25 4.80
N GLY A 165 11.09 -4.30 6.11
CA GLY A 165 10.77 -3.20 7.02
C GLY A 165 11.48 -1.89 6.65
N ARG A 166 12.74 -1.97 6.21
CA ARG A 166 13.47 -0.81 5.69
C ARG A 166 12.86 -0.29 4.40
N VAL A 167 12.51 -1.16 3.45
CA VAL A 167 11.84 -0.78 2.18
C VAL A 167 10.52 -0.08 2.43
N ILE A 168 9.67 -0.61 3.32
CA ILE A 168 8.41 0.02 3.74
C ILE A 168 8.66 1.38 4.39
N GLY A 169 9.66 1.47 5.27
CA GLY A 169 10.06 2.74 5.87
C GLY A 169 10.51 3.79 4.85
N ILE A 170 11.29 3.38 3.84
CA ILE A 170 11.71 4.23 2.72
C ILE A 170 10.48 4.67 1.92
N ALA A 171 9.55 3.77 1.60
CA ALA A 171 8.33 4.08 0.87
C ALA A 171 7.50 5.15 1.59
N ILE A 172 7.26 4.98 2.89
CA ILE A 172 6.53 5.94 3.73
C ILE A 172 7.27 7.28 3.78
N TYR A 173 8.59 7.26 4.02
CA TYR A 173 9.41 8.46 4.11
C TYR A 173 9.41 9.27 2.80
N HIS A 174 9.48 8.61 1.64
CA HIS A 174 9.52 9.27 0.34
C HIS A 174 8.14 9.45 -0.31
N GLY A 175 7.06 8.96 0.33
CA GLY A 175 5.70 9.04 -0.22
C GLY A 175 5.49 8.19 -1.47
N LYS A 176 6.16 7.05 -1.52
CA LYS A 176 6.02 6.07 -2.60
C LYS A 176 5.04 5.00 -2.15
N LEU A 177 4.28 4.50 -3.11
CA LEU A 177 3.32 3.42 -2.89
C LEU A 177 4.03 2.10 -3.16
N LEU A 178 3.75 1.11 -2.32
CA LEU A 178 4.08 -0.29 -2.55
C LEU A 178 2.80 -0.98 -3.01
N ASP A 179 2.90 -1.87 -3.98
CA ASP A 179 1.78 -2.71 -4.37
C ASP A 179 1.79 -3.98 -3.50
N GLY A 180 0.92 -4.03 -2.50
CA GLY A 180 0.86 -5.11 -1.52
C GLY A 180 -0.50 -5.20 -0.86
N MET A 181 -1.15 -6.35 -0.99
CA MET A 181 -2.44 -6.64 -0.38
C MET A 181 -2.24 -7.26 1.01
N PHE A 182 -2.06 -6.42 2.02
CA PHE A 182 -1.98 -6.86 3.41
C PHE A 182 -3.38 -7.09 4.00
N SER A 183 -3.54 -8.16 4.78
CA SER A 183 -4.73 -8.34 5.62
C SER A 183 -4.82 -7.17 6.61
N PHE A 184 -5.95 -6.46 6.64
CA PHE A 184 -6.17 -5.36 7.59
C PHE A 184 -6.38 -5.85 9.03
N THR A 185 -6.42 -7.17 9.25
CA THR A 185 -6.69 -7.77 10.56
C THR A 185 -5.50 -7.57 11.50
N ARG A 186 -5.64 -6.59 12.39
CA ARG A 186 -4.87 -6.47 13.61
C ARG A 186 -5.14 -7.68 14.50
N GLU A 187 -4.12 -8.49 14.70
CA GLU A 187 -3.61 -8.90 16.01
C GLU A 187 -2.21 -9.48 15.82
N ILE A 188 -1.20 -8.60 15.67
CA ILE A 188 0.17 -9.00 16.02
C ILE A 188 0.23 -8.97 17.54
N SER A 189 -0.36 -9.98 18.17
CA SER A 189 -0.03 -10.32 19.54
C SER A 189 1.41 -10.81 19.51
N PHE A 190 2.36 -9.94 19.87
CA PHE A 190 3.70 -10.35 20.27
C PHE A 190 3.54 -11.27 21.47
N SER A 191 3.37 -12.58 21.24
CA SER A 191 3.57 -13.60 22.25
C SER A 191 5.08 -13.84 22.40
N ILE A 192 5.80 -12.79 22.80
CA ILE A 192 7.08 -12.94 23.48
C ILE A 192 6.69 -12.98 24.95
N TYR A 193 6.43 -14.19 25.47
CA TYR A 193 6.58 -14.63 26.87
C TYR A 193 5.74 -15.89 27.08
N LYS A 194 6.35 -17.06 26.83
CA LYS A 194 6.18 -18.27 27.64
C LYS A 194 7.16 -19.36 27.19
N LYS A 195 8.33 -19.37 27.82
CA LYS A 195 8.92 -20.57 28.42
C LYS A 195 9.53 -20.17 29.74
#